data_AF-Q7ZAH5-F1
#
_entry.id   AF-Q7ZAH5-F1
#
_cell.length_a   1.000
_cell.length_b   1.000
_cell.length_c   1.000
_cell.angle_alpha   90.00
_cell.angle_beta   90.00
_cell.angle_gamma   90.00
#
_symmetry.space_group_name_H-M   'P 1'
#
loop_
_entity.id
_entity.type
_entity.pdbx_description
1 polymer ?
#
loop_
_entity_poly.entity_id
_entity_poly.type
_entity_poly.pdbx_seq_one_letter_code
_entity_poly.pdbx_strand_id
1 'polypeptide(L)'
;MSKHQKQADDEIHEDQLLNFLVNSLDEEVVLGLGNNAEIDAVDILEVLVGACADGTSISELCETSENSPHKNTVLYHLREKFDLASVEQVGNSLLQKDVLEILPKQVEVCADLHLRPYYGDKDETDGLYHSEAKRGTTAFHAYTTLYARVKNKRYTLAV
;
A
#
# COMPACT_ATOMS: atom_id res chain seq x y z
N MET A 1 -43.32 -15.06 -15.87
CA MET A 1 -41.91 -14.97 -16.28
C MET A 1 -41.07 -14.85 -15.01
N SER A 2 -40.40 -15.93 -14.61
CA SER A 2 -39.60 -15.97 -13.39
C SER A 2 -38.28 -15.22 -13.63
N LYS A 3 -38.05 -14.13 -12.89
CA LYS A 3 -36.72 -13.51 -12.78
C LYS A 3 -35.84 -14.47 -12.01
N HIS A 4 -35.04 -15.27 -12.71
CA HIS A 4 -33.91 -15.93 -12.07
C HIS A 4 -32.93 -14.83 -11.63
N GLN A 5 -32.79 -14.65 -10.32
CA GLN A 5 -31.62 -13.97 -9.78
C GLN A 5 -30.40 -14.76 -10.27
N LYS A 6 -29.52 -14.13 -11.04
CA LYS A 6 -28.23 -14.72 -11.40
C LYS A 6 -27.51 -15.02 -10.08
N GLN A 7 -27.33 -16.31 -9.80
CA GLN A 7 -26.44 -16.77 -8.75
C GLN A 7 -25.03 -16.29 -9.10
N ALA A 8 -24.28 -15.77 -8.12
CA ALA A 8 -22.87 -15.44 -8.32
C ALA A 8 -22.14 -16.71 -8.79
N ASP A 9 -21.27 -16.56 -9.79
CA ASP A 9 -20.42 -17.67 -10.24
C ASP A 9 -19.41 -18.02 -9.14
N ASP A 10 -18.90 -19.25 -9.13
CA ASP A 10 -17.89 -19.72 -8.16
C ASP A 10 -16.47 -19.19 -8.49
N GLU A 11 -16.37 -18.22 -9.41
CA GLU A 11 -15.13 -17.58 -9.86
C GLU A 11 -14.94 -16.20 -9.21
N ILE A 12 -13.69 -15.91 -8.83
CA ILE A 12 -13.28 -14.57 -8.36
C ILE A 12 -12.91 -13.74 -9.59
N HIS A 13 -13.62 -12.64 -9.81
CA HIS A 13 -13.30 -11.70 -10.89
C HIS A 13 -12.39 -10.57 -10.41
N GLU A 14 -11.61 -10.02 -11.33
CA GLU A 14 -10.61 -8.98 -11.06
C GLU A 14 -11.24 -7.70 -10.48
N ASP A 15 -12.37 -7.27 -11.04
CA ASP A 15 -13.14 -6.13 -10.58
C ASP A 15 -13.68 -6.34 -9.16
N GLN A 16 -14.09 -7.56 -8.82
CA GLN A 16 -14.54 -7.90 -7.47
C GLN A 16 -13.39 -7.84 -6.47
N LEU A 17 -12.20 -8.33 -6.85
CA LEU A 17 -11.01 -8.28 -5.99
C LEU A 17 -10.52 -6.85 -5.79
N LEU A 18 -10.49 -6.04 -6.85
CA LEU A 18 -10.13 -4.62 -6.77
C LEU A 18 -11.09 -3.87 -5.84
N ASN A 19 -12.40 -4.00 -6.06
CA ASN A 19 -13.42 -3.38 -5.21
C ASN A 19 -13.29 -3.82 -3.75
N PHE A 20 -13.03 -5.11 -3.50
CA PHE A 20 -12.82 -5.62 -2.14
C PHE A 20 -11.62 -4.96 -1.47
N LEU A 21 -10.47 -4.87 -2.15
CA LEU A 21 -9.25 -4.26 -1.62
C LEU A 21 -9.43 -2.75 -1.39
N VAL A 22 -10.03 -2.04 -2.33
CA VAL A 22 -10.25 -0.59 -2.24
C VAL A 22 -11.20 -0.27 -1.08
N ASN A 23 -12.33 -0.96 -0.96
CA ASN A 23 -13.27 -0.75 0.14
C ASN A 23 -12.62 -1.09 1.51
N SER A 24 -11.85 -2.17 1.58
CA SER A 24 -11.13 -2.53 2.82
C SER A 24 -10.13 -1.46 3.24
N LEU A 25 -9.48 -0.80 2.27
CA LEU A 25 -8.55 0.28 2.54
C LEU A 25 -9.24 1.60 2.86
N ASP A 26 -10.34 1.94 2.19
CA ASP A 26 -11.11 3.17 2.45
C ASP A 26 -11.69 3.20 3.87
N GLU A 27 -12.12 2.05 4.38
CA GLU A 27 -12.60 1.91 5.77
C GLU A 27 -11.52 2.23 6.82
N GLU A 28 -10.24 2.02 6.49
CA GLU A 28 -9.14 2.01 7.47
C GLU A 28 -8.17 3.20 7.25
N VAL A 29 -8.07 3.71 6.01
CA VAL A 29 -7.23 4.83 5.60
C VAL A 29 -8.11 6.06 5.35
N VAL A 30 -8.30 6.87 6.39
CA VAL A 30 -9.15 8.07 6.30
C VAL A 30 -8.45 9.18 5.51
N LEU A 31 -8.86 9.38 4.25
CA LEU A 31 -8.38 10.45 3.38
C LEU A 31 -9.40 11.57 3.22
N GLY A 32 -9.28 12.59 4.07
CA GLY A 32 -10.09 13.81 3.97
C GLY A 32 -9.66 14.68 2.79
N LEU A 33 -10.39 14.59 1.68
CA LEU A 33 -10.26 15.53 0.58
C LEU A 33 -11.10 16.79 0.84
N GLY A 34 -10.66 17.94 0.32
CA GLY A 34 -11.38 19.20 0.50
C GLY A 34 -12.75 19.17 -0.18
N ASN A 35 -13.73 19.92 0.32
CA ASN A 35 -15.11 19.93 -0.18
C ASN A 35 -15.27 20.25 -1.68
N ASN A 36 -14.24 20.82 -2.33
CA ASN A 36 -14.23 21.16 -3.75
C ASN A 36 -13.30 20.24 -4.57
N ALA A 37 -12.83 19.14 -3.99
CA ALA A 37 -12.05 18.15 -4.74
C ALA A 37 -12.94 17.49 -5.80
N GLU A 38 -12.42 17.36 -7.02
CA GLU A 38 -13.13 16.72 -8.14
C GLU A 38 -13.07 15.19 -8.07
N ILE A 39 -12.27 14.66 -7.14
CA ILE A 39 -12.08 13.23 -6.87
C ILE A 39 -12.35 12.96 -5.38
N ASP A 40 -12.54 11.69 -5.04
CA ASP A 40 -12.65 11.22 -3.66
C ASP A 40 -11.45 10.33 -3.24
N ALA A 41 -11.52 9.79 -2.03
CA ALA A 41 -10.49 8.90 -1.49
C ALA A 41 -10.40 7.58 -2.26
N VAL A 42 -11.53 7.06 -2.71
CA VAL A 42 -11.66 5.80 -3.45
C VAL A 42 -10.91 5.91 -4.77
N ASP A 43 -11.05 7.02 -5.48
CA ASP A 43 -10.31 7.29 -6.73
C ASP A 43 -8.78 7.19 -6.55
N ILE A 44 -8.25 7.68 -5.41
CA ILE A 44 -6.82 7.60 -5.10
C ILE A 44 -6.43 6.15 -4.77
N LEU A 45 -7.25 5.46 -3.99
CA LEU A 45 -6.99 4.09 -3.56
C LEU A 45 -7.06 3.10 -4.74
N GLU A 46 -7.99 3.27 -5.68
CA GLU A 46 -8.06 2.49 -6.92
C GLU A 46 -6.76 2.59 -7.71
N VAL A 47 -6.23 3.80 -7.88
CA VAL A 47 -4.96 4.03 -8.58
C VAL A 47 -3.79 3.38 -7.83
N LEU A 48 -3.77 3.46 -6.50
CA LEU A 48 -2.72 2.82 -5.69
C LEU A 48 -2.77 1.30 -5.79
N VAL A 49 -3.96 0.70 -5.63
CA VAL A 49 -4.14 -0.76 -5.68
C VAL A 49 -3.84 -1.27 -7.09
N GLY A 50 -4.33 -0.60 -8.13
CA GLY A 50 -4.03 -0.95 -9.53
C GLY A 50 -2.53 -0.90 -9.82
N ALA A 51 -1.85 0.17 -9.41
CA ALA A 51 -0.42 0.33 -9.69
C ALA A 51 0.41 -0.74 -8.96
N CYS A 52 0.01 -1.09 -7.73
CA CYS A 52 0.61 -2.19 -6.98
C CYS A 52 0.36 -3.56 -7.63
N ALA A 53 -0.86 -3.82 -8.09
CA ALA A 53 -1.23 -5.09 -8.73
C ALA A 53 -0.48 -5.30 -10.05
N ASP A 54 -0.35 -4.25 -10.85
CA ASP A 54 0.33 -4.27 -12.15
C ASP A 54 1.87 -4.20 -12.02
N GLY A 55 2.37 -3.86 -10.83
CA GLY A 55 3.80 -3.62 -10.62
C GLY A 55 4.32 -2.42 -11.42
N THR A 56 3.46 -1.42 -11.64
CA THR A 56 3.75 -0.22 -12.44
C THR A 56 3.76 1.04 -11.57
N SER A 57 4.02 2.19 -12.18
CA SER A 57 3.96 3.48 -11.50
C SER A 57 2.55 4.06 -11.52
N ILE A 58 2.21 4.90 -10.54
CA ILE A 58 0.98 5.70 -10.55
C ILE A 58 0.82 6.49 -11.85
N SER A 59 1.93 7.06 -12.36
CA SER A 59 1.89 7.86 -13.59
C SER A 59 1.53 7.03 -14.81
N GLU A 60 2.11 5.84 -14.94
CA GLU A 60 1.80 4.91 -16.03
C GLU A 60 0.35 4.45 -15.94
N LEU A 61 -0.11 4.00 -14.76
CA LEU A 61 -1.49 3.55 -14.59
C LEU A 61 -2.49 4.65 -14.96
N CYS A 62 -2.29 5.87 -14.47
CA CYS A 62 -3.16 7.00 -14.80
C CYS A 62 -3.16 7.33 -16.30
N GLU A 63 -2.09 7.04 -17.04
CA GLU A 63 -2.00 7.25 -18.48
C GLU A 63 -2.68 6.13 -19.28
N THR A 64 -2.67 4.91 -18.76
CA THR A 64 -3.21 3.72 -19.45
C THR A 64 -4.66 3.40 -19.09
N SER A 65 -5.20 3.94 -18.00
CA SER A 65 -6.56 3.68 -17.53
C SER A 65 -7.57 4.73 -18.01
N GLU A 66 -8.70 4.30 -18.57
CA GLU A 66 -9.70 5.21 -19.18
C GLU A 66 -10.38 6.16 -18.18
N ASN A 67 -10.60 5.72 -16.94
CA ASN A 67 -11.34 6.48 -15.92
C ASN A 67 -10.47 6.91 -14.73
N SER A 68 -9.14 6.92 -14.88
CA SER A 68 -8.26 7.34 -13.78
C SER A 68 -8.27 8.87 -13.62
N PRO A 69 -8.18 9.39 -12.39
CA PRO A 69 -7.76 10.76 -12.15
C PRO A 69 -6.45 11.10 -12.84
N HIS A 70 -6.24 12.39 -13.08
CA HIS A 70 -4.97 12.88 -13.62
C HIS A 70 -3.82 12.61 -12.61
N LYS A 71 -2.69 12.07 -13.08
CA LYS A 71 -1.54 11.68 -12.24
C LYS A 71 -1.08 12.76 -11.25
N ASN A 72 -1.06 14.02 -11.67
CA ASN A 72 -0.64 15.13 -10.80
C ASN A 72 -1.63 15.35 -9.65
N THR A 73 -2.92 15.10 -9.86
CA THR A 73 -3.95 15.20 -8.82
C THR A 73 -3.73 14.12 -7.77
N VAL A 74 -3.51 12.87 -8.20
CA VAL A 74 -3.18 11.74 -7.29
C VAL A 74 -1.92 12.04 -6.49
N LEU A 75 -0.81 12.35 -7.17
CA LEU A 75 0.48 12.61 -6.52
C LEU A 75 0.44 13.80 -5.56
N TYR A 76 -0.34 14.84 -5.87
CA TYR A 76 -0.57 15.97 -4.98
C TYR A 76 -1.24 15.52 -3.68
N HIS A 77 -2.34 14.76 -3.77
CA HIS A 77 -3.04 14.30 -2.58
C HIS A 77 -2.23 13.29 -1.77
N LEU A 78 -1.46 12.41 -2.42
CA LEU A 78 -0.53 11.54 -1.69
C LEU A 78 0.49 12.36 -0.88
N ARG A 79 1.07 13.41 -1.46
CA ARG A 79 2.03 14.27 -0.75
C ARG A 79 1.40 15.02 0.42
N GLU A 80 0.19 15.53 0.25
CA GLU A 80 -0.44 16.42 1.22
C GLU A 80 -1.25 15.68 2.30
N LYS A 81 -1.70 14.45 2.02
CA LYS A 81 -2.68 13.73 2.87
C LYS A 81 -2.14 12.43 3.46
N PHE A 82 -1.15 11.79 2.84
CA PHE A 82 -0.56 10.58 3.39
C PHE A 82 0.54 10.95 4.38
N ASP A 83 0.15 11.04 5.65
CA ASP A 83 1.10 11.05 6.75
C ASP A 83 1.73 9.66 6.92
N LEU A 84 3.05 9.57 6.81
CA LEU A 84 3.75 8.28 6.81
C LEU A 84 3.55 7.50 8.12
N ALA A 85 3.50 8.19 9.27
CA ALA A 85 3.29 7.54 10.56
C ALA A 85 1.88 6.94 10.67
N SER A 86 0.86 7.66 10.18
CA SER A 86 -0.51 7.16 10.12
C SER A 86 -0.64 5.97 9.17
N VAL A 87 0.01 6.04 8.00
CA VAL A 87 0.03 4.94 7.02
C VAL A 87 0.72 3.70 7.60
N GLU A 88 1.85 3.87 8.28
CA GLU A 88 2.56 2.79 8.97
C GLU A 88 1.68 2.15 10.04
N GLN A 89 1.02 2.96 10.87
CA GLN A 89 0.13 2.46 11.93
C GLN A 89 -1.05 1.66 11.37
N VAL A 90 -1.75 2.20 10.36
CA VAL A 90 -2.90 1.52 9.74
C VAL A 90 -2.43 0.26 9.02
N GLY A 91 -1.35 0.36 8.23
CA GLY A 91 -0.77 -0.77 7.52
C GLY A 91 -0.36 -1.91 8.45
N ASN A 92 0.33 -1.59 9.55
CA ASN A 92 0.72 -2.58 10.56
C ASN A 92 -0.49 -3.21 11.25
N SER A 93 -1.56 -2.44 11.50
CA SER A 93 -2.81 -2.98 12.05
C SER A 93 -3.47 -3.96 11.09
N LEU A 94 -3.55 -3.62 9.79
CA LEU A 94 -4.11 -4.47 8.75
C LEU A 94 -3.30 -5.76 8.56
N LEU A 95 -1.97 -5.67 8.55
CA LEU A 95 -1.08 -6.83 8.46
C LEU A 95 -1.26 -7.81 9.62
N GLN A 96 -1.64 -7.31 10.81
CA GLN A 96 -1.80 -8.11 12.01
C GLN A 96 -3.21 -8.65 12.22
N LYS A 97 -4.24 -7.97 11.70
CA LYS A 97 -5.67 -8.19 11.98
C LYS A 97 -6.06 -9.66 11.98
N ASP A 98 -5.79 -10.38 10.89
CA ASP A 98 -6.13 -11.81 10.75
C ASP A 98 -4.94 -12.74 11.06
N VAL A 99 -3.73 -12.19 11.08
CA VAL A 99 -2.51 -12.98 11.27
C VAL A 99 -2.33 -13.38 12.73
N LEU A 100 -2.64 -12.50 13.69
CA LEU A 100 -2.40 -12.79 15.10
C LEU A 100 -3.24 -13.97 15.63
N GLU A 101 -4.43 -14.21 15.07
CA GLU A 101 -5.30 -15.32 15.47
C GLU A 101 -4.78 -16.69 15.02
N ILE A 102 -4.03 -16.73 13.92
CA ILE A 102 -3.50 -17.99 13.36
C ILE A 102 -2.10 -18.33 13.86
N LEU A 103 -1.40 -17.35 14.45
CA LEU A 103 -0.05 -17.55 14.97
C LEU A 103 -0.06 -18.33 16.29
N PRO A 104 0.95 -19.19 16.53
CA PRO A 104 1.14 -19.81 17.83
C PRO A 104 1.51 -18.74 18.87
N LYS A 105 1.31 -19.06 20.15
CA LYS A 105 1.65 -18.16 21.28
C LYS A 105 3.09 -17.67 21.26
N GLN A 106 4.02 -18.46 20.70
CA GLN A 106 5.41 -18.08 20.52
C GLN A 106 5.82 -18.37 19.08
N VAL A 107 6.37 -17.35 18.42
CA VAL A 107 6.82 -17.44 17.03
C VAL A 107 8.20 -16.80 16.90
N GLU A 108 9.03 -17.39 16.05
CA GLU A 108 10.29 -16.77 15.63
C GLU A 108 9.98 -15.64 14.66
N VAL A 109 10.45 -14.43 14.99
CA VAL A 109 10.29 -13.24 14.18
C VAL A 109 11.64 -12.87 13.57
N CYS A 110 11.68 -12.74 12.26
CA CYS A 110 12.83 -12.23 11.52
C CYS A 110 12.58 -10.77 11.15
N ALA A 111 13.61 -9.93 11.31
CA ALA A 111 13.61 -8.56 10.82
C ALA A 111 14.47 -8.49 9.54
N ASP A 112 13.95 -7.85 8.50
CA ASP A 112 14.68 -7.58 7.27
C ASP A 112 14.75 -6.07 7.01
N LEU A 113 15.97 -5.53 6.91
CA LEU A 113 16.21 -4.11 6.70
C LEU A 113 16.34 -3.82 5.20
N HIS A 114 15.39 -3.07 4.67
CA HIS A 114 15.39 -2.64 3.28
C HIS A 114 16.08 -1.30 3.12
N LEU A 115 17.10 -1.25 2.27
CA LEU A 115 17.83 -0.02 1.94
C LEU A 115 17.58 0.39 0.49
N ARG A 116 16.81 1.47 0.31
CA ARG A 116 16.56 2.10 -1.00
C ARG A 116 17.54 3.25 -1.22
N PRO A 117 18.51 3.13 -2.16
CA PRO A 117 19.50 4.17 -2.41
C PRO A 117 18.86 5.52 -2.71
N TYR A 118 19.34 6.57 -2.05
CA TYR A 118 18.92 7.94 -2.30
C TYR A 118 20.04 8.76 -2.95
N TYR A 119 19.67 9.51 -3.99
CA TYR A 119 20.57 10.33 -4.81
C TYR A 119 20.15 11.79 -4.93
N GLY A 120 19.05 12.20 -4.28
CA GLY A 120 18.61 13.58 -4.25
C GLY A 120 19.40 14.43 -3.25
N ASP A 121 18.86 15.60 -2.92
CA ASP A 121 19.48 16.49 -1.95
C ASP A 121 19.33 15.93 -0.54
N LYS A 122 20.46 15.59 0.09
CA LYS A 122 20.50 14.98 1.42
C LYS A 122 20.26 16.01 2.52
N ASP A 123 20.55 17.28 2.27
CA ASP A 123 20.41 18.35 3.26
C ASP A 123 18.95 18.83 3.35
N GLU A 124 18.17 18.62 2.28
CA GLU A 124 16.73 18.94 2.22
C GLU A 124 15.82 17.73 2.50
N THR A 125 16.39 16.55 2.79
CA THR A 125 15.61 15.31 2.98
C THR A 125 15.82 14.73 4.38
N ASP A 126 14.80 14.87 5.21
CA ASP A 126 14.77 14.27 6.54
C ASP A 126 14.58 12.75 6.50
N GLY A 127 14.96 12.08 7.60
CA GLY A 127 14.71 10.64 7.79
C GLY A 127 15.61 9.71 6.98
N LEU A 128 16.68 10.22 6.36
CA LEU A 128 17.65 9.40 5.64
C LEU A 128 18.51 8.57 6.59
N TYR A 129 18.51 7.26 6.37
CA TYR A 129 19.43 6.34 7.02
C TYR A 129 20.79 6.35 6.29
N HIS A 130 21.86 6.40 7.07
CA HIS A 130 23.23 6.40 6.53
C HIS A 130 23.97 5.12 6.90
N SER A 131 24.63 4.50 5.91
CA SER A 131 25.45 3.31 6.11
C SER A 131 26.72 3.35 5.25
N GLU A 132 27.48 2.26 5.27
CA GLU A 132 28.57 2.05 4.32
C GLU A 132 28.09 2.22 2.87
N ALA A 133 29.01 2.57 1.98
CA ALA A 133 28.66 2.82 0.59
C ALA A 133 28.07 1.57 -0.07
N LYS A 134 26.83 1.65 -0.56
CA LYS A 134 26.15 0.60 -1.32
C LYS A 134 25.53 1.23 -2.54
N ARG A 135 25.70 0.58 -3.70
CA ARG A 135 25.15 1.06 -4.98
C ARG A 135 25.51 2.52 -5.30
N GLY A 136 26.67 3.00 -4.87
CA GLY A 136 27.17 4.36 -5.19
C GLY A 136 26.64 5.49 -4.29
N THR A 137 25.93 5.19 -3.20
CA THR A 137 25.54 6.18 -2.20
C THR A 137 25.74 5.65 -0.77
N THR A 138 25.76 6.55 0.20
CA THR A 138 25.77 6.26 1.64
C THR A 138 24.44 6.62 2.30
N ALA A 139 23.49 7.21 1.57
CA ALA A 139 22.20 7.67 2.07
C ALA A 139 21.06 6.82 1.49
N PHE A 140 20.11 6.44 2.33
CA PHE A 140 19.04 5.51 1.99
C PHE A 140 17.73 5.93 2.64
N HIS A 141 16.62 5.72 1.93
CA HIS A 141 15.36 5.48 2.63
C HIS A 141 15.41 4.04 3.17
N ALA A 142 15.22 3.90 4.48
CA ALA A 142 15.26 2.62 5.15
C ALA A 142 13.93 2.31 5.82
N TYR A 143 13.50 1.06 5.71
CA TYR A 143 12.34 0.52 6.40
C TYR A 143 12.60 -0.94 6.77
N THR A 144 11.95 -1.46 7.80
CA THR A 144 12.24 -2.79 8.33
C THR A 144 10.98 -3.62 8.37
N THR A 145 10.96 -4.71 7.61
CA THR A 145 9.83 -5.61 7.67
C THR A 145 10.06 -6.71 8.71
N LEU A 146 9.04 -6.97 9.52
CA LEU A 146 9.02 -8.08 10.48
C LEU A 146 8.20 -9.23 9.90
N TYR A 147 8.75 -10.45 9.96
CA TYR A 147 8.08 -11.65 9.48
C TYR A 147 8.08 -12.77 10.51
N ALA A 148 6.95 -13.44 10.67
CA ALA A 148 6.85 -14.72 11.35
C ALA A 148 6.96 -15.88 10.35
N ARG A 149 7.69 -16.95 10.70
CA ARG A 149 7.66 -18.21 9.96
C ARG A 149 6.95 -19.30 10.75
N VAL A 150 5.80 -19.76 10.25
CA VAL A 150 5.00 -20.83 10.88
C VAL A 150 4.66 -21.89 9.83
N LYS A 151 4.98 -23.16 10.11
CA LYS A 151 4.70 -24.30 9.21
C LYS A 151 5.13 -24.04 7.76
N ASN A 152 6.33 -23.49 7.59
CA ASN A 152 6.91 -23.12 6.30
C ASN A 152 6.16 -22.03 5.51
N LYS A 153 5.25 -21.29 6.15
CA LYS A 153 4.60 -20.08 5.61
C LYS A 153 5.19 -18.84 6.28
N ARG A 154 5.34 -17.76 5.50
CA ARG A 154 5.79 -16.45 5.98
C ARG A 154 4.59 -15.53 6.15
N TYR A 155 4.55 -14.81 7.25
CA TYR A 155 3.52 -13.82 7.57
C TYR A 155 4.21 -12.49 7.88
N THR A 156 3.84 -11.42 7.17
CA THR A 156 4.31 -10.07 7.47
C THR A 156 3.56 -9.55 8.68
N LEU A 157 4.28 -9.03 9.67
CA LEU A 157 3.73 -8.53 10.93
C LEU A 157 3.79 -7.02 11.04
N ALA A 158 4.84 -6.42 10.47
CA ALA A 158 5.04 -4.98 10.46
C ALA A 158 6.00 -4.57 9.34
N VAL A 159 5.99 -3.27 9.01
CA VAL A 159 6.93 -2.55 8.12
C VAL A 159 7.49 -1.31 8.81
#